data_AF-A0A8J6Z593-F1
#
_entry.id   AF-A0A8J6Z593-F1
#
_cell.length_a   1.000
_cell.length_b   1.000
_cell.length_c   1.000
_cell.angle_alpha   90.00
_cell.angle_beta   90.00
_cell.angle_gamma   90.00
#
_symmetry.space_group_name_H-M   'P 1'
#
loop_
_entity.id
_entity.type
_entity.pdbx_description
1 polymer ?
#
loop_
_entity_poly.entity_id
_entity_poly.type
_entity_poly.pdbx_seq_one_letter_code
_entity_poly.pdbx_strand_id
1 'polypeptide(L)'
;ETPAPVDESSQADETPSTADESSQADETPAPVDESSQADEAPSTVDESSQADKSPAPTENPPSTPQAAPTFTQEQMAQTQAMIMAQFNQMQMMQQAAIAQAQAQAAEQIRLQQAQAQAQQPPPAQVDNSQNEEKIRRLEEEIAQMKALLAEVLGRESKRGSISLHEAMKLQEVDEEILAEMATQSNAGDTLADVHTPAAKSTLTNYLNEHVKFSDGIKLNRHGVRIAALLGTTGVGKTTTLAKIAAKFVLEQRTSVALITADTYRISAVEQLKTYADILELPLEIVYNPAELMGAIERHRDKELILIDTAGRSQHNDYQLRELEDLLRVNPRIEKHLVISATTKLTDARQIINKFAKVSPDKIVFTKIDETGSLGMIINLLRDKPYELSYITTGQSVPDDIERANSDMLTDLLLKKVDEQ
;
A
#
# COMPACT_ATOMS: atom_id res chain seq x y z
N GLU A 1 -14.32 36.21 75.37
CA GLU A 1 -15.70 36.37 74.90
C GLU A 1 -15.85 35.62 73.59
N THR A 2 -16.52 34.47 73.63
CA THR A 2 -17.28 33.90 72.51
C THR A 2 -18.57 34.74 72.34
N PRO A 3 -19.24 34.77 71.17
CA PRO A 3 -19.88 33.58 70.62
C PRO A 3 -19.84 33.41 69.08
N ALA A 4 -20.26 32.21 68.69
CA ALA A 4 -20.61 31.78 67.34
C ALA A 4 -22.10 32.12 67.03
N PRO A 5 -22.87 31.29 66.30
CA PRO A 5 -23.22 31.38 64.87
C PRO A 5 -24.74 31.60 64.66
N VAL A 6 -25.22 31.68 63.40
CA VAL A 6 -26.66 31.57 63.08
C VAL A 6 -26.88 30.76 61.79
N ASP A 7 -27.45 29.57 61.99
CA ASP A 7 -28.28 28.69 61.14
C ASP A 7 -29.55 29.46 60.65
N GLU A 8 -30.39 29.10 59.67
CA GLU A 8 -31.14 27.85 59.50
C GLU A 8 -32.11 27.97 58.29
N SER A 9 -32.30 26.85 57.58
CA SER A 9 -33.54 26.23 57.03
C SER A 9 -34.69 27.00 56.31
N SER A 10 -35.16 26.42 55.19
CA SER A 10 -36.52 25.84 54.92
C SER A 10 -36.65 25.59 53.41
N GLN A 11 -36.73 24.36 52.85
CA GLN A 11 -37.71 23.26 52.90
C GLN A 11 -39.13 23.52 52.35
N ALA A 12 -39.60 22.49 51.62
CA ALA A 12 -40.93 22.13 51.10
C ALA A 12 -41.28 22.66 49.68
N ASP A 13 -41.39 21.87 48.59
CA ASP A 13 -42.07 20.58 48.29
C ASP A 13 -43.43 20.79 47.58
N GLU A 14 -43.83 19.77 46.81
CA GLU A 14 -45.11 19.55 46.09
C GLU A 14 -45.17 19.77 44.56
N THR A 15 -44.85 18.69 43.83
CA THR A 15 -45.62 18.13 42.68
C THR A 15 -47.01 17.61 43.16
N PRO A 16 -47.98 17.06 42.36
CA PRO A 16 -47.91 16.52 40.98
C PRO A 16 -49.23 16.64 40.13
N SER A 17 -49.36 15.79 39.08
CA SER A 17 -50.62 15.33 38.41
C SER A 17 -51.05 16.15 37.18
N THR A 18 -51.47 15.65 36.00
CA THR A 18 -51.99 14.36 35.45
C THR A 18 -52.03 14.54 33.91
N ALA A 19 -51.57 13.59 33.07
CA ALA A 19 -52.28 12.43 32.48
C ALA A 19 -53.17 12.71 31.24
N ASP A 20 -53.30 11.64 30.42
CA ASP A 20 -54.12 11.39 29.22
C ASP A 20 -53.64 11.90 27.85
N GLU A 21 -53.79 11.17 26.73
CA GLU A 21 -53.94 9.75 26.37
C GLU A 21 -54.14 9.73 24.82
N SER A 22 -53.98 8.57 24.17
CA SER A 22 -54.36 8.23 22.78
C SER A 22 -53.44 8.73 21.65
N SER A 23 -53.14 8.02 20.55
CA SER A 23 -53.40 6.64 20.09
C SER A 23 -52.73 6.45 18.70
N GLN A 24 -52.43 5.20 18.35
CA GLN A 24 -52.30 4.63 16.98
C GLN A 24 -51.09 5.01 16.09
N ALA A 25 -50.20 4.04 15.85
CA ALA A 25 -50.12 3.31 14.58
C ALA A 25 -49.09 2.16 14.71
N ASP A 26 -49.59 0.94 14.54
CA ASP A 26 -48.88 -0.33 14.60
C ASP A 26 -48.68 -0.78 13.13
N GLU A 27 -47.44 -0.89 12.66
CA GLU A 27 -47.12 -1.41 11.34
C GLU A 27 -46.76 -2.90 11.45
N THR A 28 -47.67 -3.74 10.96
CA THR A 28 -47.39 -5.14 10.59
C THR A 28 -47.25 -5.22 9.07
N PRO A 29 -46.46 -6.18 8.58
CA PRO A 29 -46.97 -6.98 7.47
C PRO A 29 -46.91 -8.48 7.79
N ALA A 30 -48.03 -9.15 7.51
CA ALA A 30 -48.16 -10.60 7.51
C ALA A 30 -47.69 -11.19 6.15
N PRO A 31 -47.43 -12.52 6.10
CA PRO A 31 -46.71 -13.19 5.02
C PRO A 31 -47.66 -13.74 3.93
N VAL A 32 -47.09 -14.14 2.80
CA VAL A 32 -47.80 -14.94 1.78
C VAL A 32 -46.93 -16.16 1.42
N ASP A 33 -47.31 -17.30 2.00
CA ASP A 33 -47.15 -18.67 1.48
C ASP A 33 -48.27 -18.89 0.44
N GLU A 34 -48.28 -19.80 -0.55
CA GLU A 34 -47.69 -21.14 -0.65
C GLU A 34 -47.94 -21.66 -2.09
N SER A 35 -47.06 -22.55 -2.59
CA SER A 35 -47.41 -23.75 -3.38
C SER A 35 -47.89 -23.53 -4.85
N SER A 36 -47.74 -24.44 -5.83
CA SER A 36 -47.42 -25.86 -5.84
C SER A 36 -47.18 -26.33 -7.29
N GLN A 37 -46.44 -27.44 -7.39
CA GLN A 37 -46.64 -28.58 -8.29
C GLN A 37 -46.02 -28.60 -9.71
N ALA A 38 -45.09 -29.55 -9.81
CA ALA A 38 -44.74 -30.35 -10.97
C ALA A 38 -45.86 -31.34 -11.35
N ASP A 39 -45.88 -31.74 -12.61
CA ASP A 39 -46.27 -33.07 -13.14
C ASP A 39 -45.85 -33.09 -14.62
N GLU A 40 -44.90 -33.95 -15.00
CA GLU A 40 -45.08 -35.30 -15.56
C GLU A 40 -45.19 -35.33 -17.11
N ALA A 41 -44.54 -36.35 -17.65
CA ALA A 41 -44.25 -36.68 -19.05
C ALA A 41 -45.53 -37.09 -19.85
N PRO A 42 -45.52 -37.74 -21.06
CA PRO A 42 -44.42 -38.29 -21.85
C PRO A 42 -44.54 -38.23 -23.40
N SER A 43 -43.48 -38.70 -24.08
CA SER A 43 -43.44 -39.53 -25.33
C SER A 43 -44.30 -39.13 -26.54
N THR A 44 -43.80 -39.07 -27.78
CA THR A 44 -43.55 -40.24 -28.66
C THR A 44 -43.29 -39.77 -30.12
N VAL A 45 -42.47 -40.53 -30.88
CA VAL A 45 -42.38 -40.80 -32.36
C VAL A 45 -42.68 -39.69 -33.41
N ASP A 46 -42.17 -39.65 -34.66
CA ASP A 46 -41.37 -40.54 -35.50
C ASP A 46 -40.83 -39.74 -36.72
N GLU A 47 -39.85 -40.37 -37.39
CA GLU A 47 -39.57 -40.39 -38.83
C GLU A 47 -39.32 -39.16 -39.74
N SER A 48 -38.17 -39.30 -40.44
CA SER A 48 -37.89 -38.97 -41.85
C SER A 48 -37.60 -37.49 -42.18
N SER A 49 -36.65 -37.12 -43.05
CA SER A 49 -36.04 -37.77 -44.21
C SER A 49 -34.79 -37.01 -44.70
N GLN A 50 -33.77 -37.75 -45.17
CA GLN A 50 -32.83 -37.47 -46.29
C GLN A 50 -31.93 -36.21 -46.20
N ALA A 51 -30.60 -36.26 -46.05
CA ALA A 51 -29.51 -36.92 -46.80
C ALA A 51 -29.14 -36.26 -48.15
N ASP A 52 -27.98 -35.56 -48.21
CA ASP A 52 -26.98 -35.59 -49.30
C ASP A 52 -25.68 -34.89 -48.83
N LYS A 53 -24.63 -35.61 -48.36
CA LYS A 53 -23.42 -36.14 -49.03
C LYS A 53 -22.43 -35.13 -49.66
N SER A 54 -21.20 -35.09 -49.11
CA SER A 54 -19.89 -35.42 -49.75
C SER A 54 -18.71 -34.99 -48.83
N PRO A 55 -17.46 -35.51 -48.96
CA PRO A 55 -16.96 -36.65 -48.18
C PRO A 55 -15.71 -36.35 -47.32
N ALA A 56 -15.50 -37.16 -46.28
CA ALA A 56 -14.26 -37.22 -45.49
C ALA A 56 -13.21 -38.16 -46.15
N PRO A 57 -11.90 -37.91 -45.98
CA PRO A 57 -10.86 -38.68 -46.66
C PRO A 57 -10.68 -40.08 -46.06
N THR A 58 -10.50 -41.05 -46.93
CA THR A 58 -10.20 -42.46 -46.64
C THR A 58 -8.78 -42.64 -46.11
N GLU A 59 -8.65 -43.25 -44.93
CA GLU A 59 -7.39 -43.78 -44.39
C GLU A 59 -6.98 -45.05 -45.13
N ASN A 60 -5.73 -45.09 -45.60
CA ASN A 60 -5.07 -46.29 -46.13
C ASN A 60 -4.58 -47.18 -44.97
N PRO A 61 -4.56 -48.52 -45.14
CA PRO A 61 -3.93 -49.40 -44.16
C PRO A 61 -2.40 -49.23 -44.17
N PRO A 62 -1.72 -49.39 -43.03
CA PRO A 62 -0.29 -49.14 -42.94
C PRO A 62 0.51 -50.19 -43.71
N SER A 63 1.40 -49.71 -44.57
CA SER A 63 2.45 -50.49 -45.22
C SER A 63 3.45 -51.01 -44.19
N THR A 64 3.85 -52.26 -44.35
CA THR A 64 4.82 -52.97 -43.50
C THR A 64 6.17 -52.23 -43.53
N PRO A 65 6.78 -51.88 -42.38
CA PRO A 65 8.10 -51.25 -42.40
C PRO A 65 9.17 -52.28 -42.76
N GLN A 66 9.94 -52.01 -43.82
CA GLN A 66 11.23 -52.68 -44.04
C GLN A 66 12.14 -52.43 -42.84
N ALA A 67 12.71 -53.50 -42.29
CA ALA A 67 13.60 -53.43 -41.13
C ALA A 67 14.80 -52.53 -41.42
N ALA A 68 14.91 -51.42 -40.68
CA ALA A 68 16.08 -50.56 -40.67
C ALA A 68 17.30 -51.32 -40.10
N PRO A 69 18.52 -51.05 -40.59
CA PRO A 69 19.71 -51.71 -40.08
C PRO A 69 19.86 -51.44 -38.58
N THR A 70 19.92 -52.51 -37.79
CA THR A 70 20.09 -52.41 -36.34
C THR A 70 21.54 -52.08 -36.04
N PHE A 71 21.83 -50.80 -35.79
CA PHE A 71 23.15 -50.37 -35.33
C PHE A 71 23.40 -50.91 -33.93
N THR A 72 24.57 -51.51 -33.71
CA THR A 72 24.98 -51.96 -32.38
C THR A 72 25.13 -50.78 -31.43
N GLN A 73 24.93 -51.01 -30.13
CA GLN A 73 25.01 -49.97 -29.10
C GLN A 73 26.38 -49.25 -29.11
N GLU A 74 27.43 -49.96 -29.52
CA GLU A 74 28.79 -49.45 -29.70
C GLU A 74 28.92 -48.50 -30.91
N GLN A 75 28.26 -48.81 -32.03
CA GLN A 75 28.21 -47.93 -33.21
C GLN A 75 27.41 -46.64 -32.94
N MET A 76 26.34 -46.70 -32.14
CA MET A 76 25.60 -45.51 -31.73
C MET A 76 26.41 -44.62 -30.79
N ALA A 77 27.15 -45.21 -29.84
CA ALA A 77 28.03 -44.46 -28.94
C ALA A 77 29.19 -43.77 -29.68
N GLN A 78 29.80 -44.45 -30.67
CA GLN A 78 30.84 -43.86 -31.51
C GLN A 78 30.31 -42.70 -32.37
N THR A 79 29.11 -42.86 -32.93
CA THR A 79 28.46 -41.81 -33.73
C THR A 79 28.12 -40.59 -32.87
N GLN A 80 27.59 -40.80 -31.65
CA GLN A 80 27.33 -39.71 -30.71
C GLN A 80 28.62 -39.00 -30.25
N ALA A 81 29.70 -39.73 -29.99
CA ALA A 81 30.99 -39.15 -29.62
C ALA A 81 31.57 -38.30 -30.76
N MET A 82 31.44 -38.74 -32.01
CA MET A 82 31.89 -37.99 -33.19
C MET A 82 31.10 -36.71 -33.40
N ILE A 83 29.76 -36.76 -33.22
CA ILE A 83 28.88 -35.58 -33.30
C ILE A 83 29.23 -34.58 -32.18
N MET A 84 29.42 -35.05 -30.94
CA MET A 84 29.82 -34.18 -29.83
C MET A 84 31.20 -33.57 -30.02
N ALA A 85 32.16 -34.31 -30.59
CA ALA A 85 33.48 -33.77 -30.91
C ALA A 85 33.41 -32.68 -31.99
N GLN A 86 32.60 -32.87 -33.05
CA GLN A 86 32.35 -31.84 -34.06
C GLN A 86 31.65 -30.61 -33.47
N PHE A 87 30.67 -30.81 -32.60
CA PHE A 87 29.94 -29.72 -31.95
C PHE A 87 30.86 -28.87 -31.05
N ASN A 88 31.71 -29.51 -30.26
CA ASN A 88 32.70 -28.80 -29.42
C ASN A 88 33.74 -28.06 -30.26
N GLN A 89 34.17 -28.63 -31.39
CA GLN A 89 35.11 -27.98 -32.30
C GLN A 89 34.47 -26.74 -32.96
N MET A 90 33.18 -26.82 -33.31
CA MET A 90 32.42 -25.69 -33.83
C MET A 90 32.25 -24.57 -32.79
N GLN A 91 31.95 -24.91 -31.53
CA GLN A 91 31.87 -23.92 -30.45
C GLN A 91 33.20 -23.22 -30.17
N MET A 92 34.32 -23.95 -30.19
CA MET A 92 35.65 -23.34 -30.03
C MET A 92 35.99 -22.37 -31.17
N MET A 93 35.65 -22.71 -32.43
CA MET A 93 35.83 -21.79 -33.55
C MET A 93 34.94 -20.53 -33.42
N GLN A 94 33.71 -20.67 -32.94
CA GLN A 94 32.81 -19.54 -32.72
C GLN A 94 33.35 -18.61 -31.61
N GLN A 95 33.85 -19.15 -30.50
CA GLN A 95 34.49 -18.36 -29.44
C GLN A 95 35.76 -17.65 -29.91
N ALA A 96 36.60 -18.31 -30.70
CA ALA A 96 37.80 -17.70 -31.26
C ALA A 96 37.48 -16.54 -32.22
N ALA A 97 36.41 -16.68 -33.03
CA ALA A 97 35.94 -15.61 -33.91
C ALA A 97 35.40 -14.40 -33.15
N ILE A 98 34.66 -14.62 -32.06
CA ILE A 98 34.16 -13.53 -31.19
C ILE A 98 35.33 -12.81 -30.50
N ALA A 99 36.32 -13.55 -30.00
CA ALA A 99 37.51 -12.97 -29.38
C ALA A 99 38.34 -12.13 -30.38
N GLN A 100 38.48 -12.59 -31.63
CA GLN A 100 39.14 -11.82 -32.69
C GLN A 100 38.36 -10.55 -33.05
N ALA A 101 37.03 -10.61 -33.15
CA ALA A 101 36.20 -9.44 -33.41
C ALA A 101 36.29 -8.39 -32.29
N GLN A 102 36.31 -8.84 -31.03
CA GLN A 102 36.49 -7.95 -29.88
C GLN A 102 37.88 -7.29 -29.85
N ALA A 103 38.94 -8.03 -30.18
CA ALA A 103 40.30 -7.49 -30.25
C ALA A 103 40.43 -6.44 -31.37
N GLN A 104 39.80 -6.68 -32.54
CA GLN A 104 39.78 -5.72 -33.65
C GLN A 104 38.98 -4.46 -33.31
N ALA A 105 37.84 -4.59 -32.63
CA ALA A 105 37.04 -3.46 -32.17
C ALA A 105 37.79 -2.61 -31.12
N ALA A 106 38.48 -3.26 -30.18
CA ALA A 106 39.29 -2.58 -29.17
C ALA A 106 40.45 -1.78 -29.80
N GLU A 107 41.13 -2.33 -30.81
CA GLU A 107 42.20 -1.63 -31.52
C GLU A 107 41.66 -0.47 -32.36
N GLN A 108 40.48 -0.59 -32.98
CA GLN A 108 39.84 0.51 -33.70
C GLN A 108 39.45 1.67 -32.77
N ILE A 109 38.91 1.37 -31.58
CA ILE A 109 38.59 2.38 -30.57
C ILE A 109 39.87 3.08 -30.10
N ARG A 110 40.95 2.32 -29.88
CA ARG A 110 42.25 2.87 -29.47
C ARG A 110 42.84 3.79 -30.55
N LEU A 111 42.74 3.42 -31.82
CA LEU A 111 43.19 4.24 -32.94
C LEU A 111 42.35 5.52 -33.11
N GLN A 112 41.03 5.44 -32.90
CA GLN A 112 40.16 6.62 -32.89
C GLN A 112 40.49 7.57 -31.72
N GLN A 113 40.73 7.05 -30.52
CA GLN A 113 41.12 7.85 -29.37
C GLN A 113 42.49 8.52 -29.56
N ALA A 114 43.45 7.82 -30.17
CA ALA A 114 44.76 8.39 -30.51
C ALA A 114 44.67 9.51 -31.56
N GLN A 115 43.77 9.37 -32.54
CA GLN A 115 43.50 10.43 -33.53
C GLN A 115 42.77 11.64 -32.92
N ALA A 116 41.84 11.41 -31.99
CA ALA A 116 41.13 12.47 -31.28
C ALA A 116 42.06 13.29 -30.35
N GLN A 117 43.09 12.67 -29.77
CA GLN A 117 44.08 13.36 -28.94
C GLN A 117 45.10 14.15 -29.77
N ALA A 118 45.36 13.78 -31.03
CA ALA A 118 46.30 14.48 -31.91
C ALA A 118 45.75 15.77 -32.54
N GLN A 119 44.44 16.05 -32.40
CA GLN A 119 43.77 17.24 -32.97
C GLN A 119 43.44 18.34 -31.95
N GLN A 120 43.88 18.22 -30.69
CA GLN A 120 43.63 19.26 -29.67
C GLN A 120 44.72 20.34 -29.70
N PRO A 121 44.37 21.64 -29.85
CA PRO A 121 45.30 22.74 -29.60
C PRO A 121 45.56 22.91 -28.09
N PRO A 122 46.67 23.54 -27.67
CA PRO A 122 47.04 23.68 -26.25
C PRO A 122 46.05 24.59 -25.50
N PRO A 123 45.93 24.45 -24.16
CA PRO A 123 44.79 24.95 -23.41
C PRO A 123 44.85 26.48 -23.26
N ALA A 124 43.88 27.17 -23.84
CA ALA A 124 43.47 28.49 -23.40
C ALA A 124 42.38 28.33 -22.33
N GLN A 125 42.50 29.08 -21.24
CA GLN A 125 41.55 29.15 -20.13
C GLN A 125 40.17 29.59 -20.65
N VAL A 126 39.12 28.78 -20.48
CA VAL A 126 37.75 29.20 -20.81
C VAL A 126 36.73 28.65 -19.80
N ASP A 127 36.10 29.62 -19.14
CA ASP A 127 34.78 29.70 -18.50
C ASP A 127 33.92 28.42 -18.35
N ASN A 128 33.77 27.96 -17.10
CA ASN A 128 33.01 26.76 -16.70
C ASN A 128 31.48 26.97 -16.74
N SER A 129 31.01 28.23 -16.84
CA SER A 129 29.57 28.57 -16.80
C SER A 129 28.83 28.19 -18.10
N GLN A 130 29.51 28.29 -19.24
CA GLN A 130 28.89 28.02 -20.55
C GLN A 130 28.70 26.53 -20.84
N ASN A 131 29.47 25.65 -20.20
CA ASN A 131 29.32 24.20 -20.35
C ASN A 131 28.17 23.66 -19.51
N GLU A 132 27.95 24.18 -18.30
CA GLU A 132 26.77 23.82 -17.51
C GLU A 132 25.47 24.28 -18.18
N GLU A 133 25.46 25.48 -18.78
CA GLU A 133 24.29 25.98 -19.50
C GLU A 133 24.02 25.18 -20.79
N LYS A 134 25.07 24.72 -21.48
CA LYS A 134 24.94 23.81 -22.63
C LYS A 134 24.46 22.42 -22.23
N ILE A 135 24.94 21.87 -21.12
CA ILE A 135 24.48 20.58 -20.61
C ILE A 135 23.00 20.67 -20.24
N ARG A 136 22.57 21.73 -19.55
CA ARG A 136 21.15 21.95 -19.24
C ARG A 136 20.28 22.10 -20.50
N ARG A 137 20.74 22.84 -21.50
CA ARG A 137 20.02 22.95 -22.79
C ARG A 137 19.94 21.61 -23.53
N LEU A 138 20.98 20.80 -23.48
CA LEU A 138 20.97 19.46 -24.06
C LEU A 138 20.05 18.50 -23.28
N GLU A 139 20.00 18.62 -21.95
CA GLU A 139 19.04 17.88 -21.11
C GLU A 139 17.60 18.28 -21.43
N GLU A 140 17.33 19.58 -21.63
CA GLU A 140 16.03 20.09 -22.07
C GLU A 140 15.66 19.62 -23.48
N GLU A 141 16.60 19.62 -24.43
CA GLU A 141 16.39 19.12 -25.80
C GLU A 141 16.17 17.60 -25.82
N ILE A 142 16.88 16.83 -24.98
CA ILE A 142 16.66 15.39 -24.83
C ILE A 142 15.31 15.12 -24.18
N ALA A 143 14.89 15.91 -23.19
CA ALA A 143 13.56 15.81 -22.59
C ALA A 143 12.46 16.11 -23.62
N GLN A 144 12.64 17.13 -24.47
CA GLN A 144 11.71 17.45 -25.56
C GLN A 144 11.68 16.37 -26.64
N MET A 145 12.82 15.80 -27.01
CA MET A 145 12.89 14.72 -28.00
C MET A 145 12.27 13.42 -27.45
N LYS A 146 12.43 13.14 -26.15
CA LYS A 146 11.73 12.05 -25.45
C LYS A 146 10.22 12.30 -25.42
N ALA A 147 9.77 13.53 -25.16
CA ALA A 147 8.35 13.88 -25.18
C ALA A 147 7.73 13.72 -26.58
N LEU A 148 8.44 14.11 -27.63
CA LEU A 148 7.99 13.91 -29.02
C LEU A 148 7.98 12.42 -29.41
N LEU A 149 8.98 11.64 -29.00
CA LEU A 149 9.00 10.18 -29.20
C LEU A 149 7.85 9.50 -28.45
N ALA A 150 7.53 9.97 -27.24
CA ALA A 150 6.37 9.52 -26.48
C ALA A 150 5.06 9.83 -27.21
N GLU A 151 4.94 11.02 -27.81
CA GLU A 151 3.77 11.40 -28.59
C GLU A 151 3.61 10.57 -29.87
N VAL A 152 4.72 10.22 -30.53
CA VAL A 152 4.72 9.38 -31.75
C VAL A 152 4.44 7.91 -31.43
N LEU A 153 4.99 7.38 -30.34
CA LEU A 153 4.73 6.01 -29.87
C LEU A 153 3.36 5.85 -29.20
N GLY A 154 2.82 6.93 -28.63
CA GLY A 154 1.48 6.96 -28.04
C GLY A 154 0.35 6.85 -29.05
N ARG A 155 0.61 7.04 -30.35
CA ARG A 155 -0.41 6.98 -31.41
C ARG A 155 -0.87 5.57 -31.79
N GLU A 156 -0.21 4.52 -31.31
CA GLU A 156 -0.64 3.13 -31.52
C GLU A 156 -1.28 2.48 -30.28
N SER A 157 -1.46 3.22 -29.18
CA SER A 157 -2.05 2.67 -27.97
C SER A 157 -3.58 2.71 -28.04
N LYS A 158 -4.21 1.58 -27.70
CA LYS A 158 -5.66 1.36 -27.74
C LYS A 158 -6.40 2.53 -27.06
N ARG A 159 -7.55 2.93 -27.61
CA ARG A 159 -8.48 3.89 -26.97
C ARG A 159 -8.62 3.53 -25.48
N GLY A 160 -8.09 4.36 -24.58
CA GLY A 160 -8.23 4.23 -23.12
C GLY A 160 -6.95 3.94 -22.32
N SER A 161 -5.78 3.72 -22.94
CA SER A 161 -4.52 3.54 -22.18
C SER A 161 -3.96 4.89 -21.73
N ILE A 162 -3.84 5.12 -20.42
CA ILE A 162 -3.08 6.26 -19.88
C ILE A 162 -1.67 5.82 -19.49
N SER A 163 -0.73 6.76 -19.55
CA SER A 163 0.65 6.51 -19.09
C SER A 163 0.73 6.44 -17.57
N LEU A 164 1.78 5.80 -17.02
CA LEU A 164 2.05 5.83 -15.58
C LEU A 164 2.17 7.28 -15.06
N HIS A 165 2.82 8.17 -15.81
CA HIS A 165 2.95 9.58 -15.43
C HIS A 165 1.58 10.26 -15.30
N GLU A 166 0.68 10.03 -16.27
CA GLU A 166 -0.68 10.57 -16.24
C GLU A 166 -1.52 9.96 -15.11
N ALA A 167 -1.38 8.65 -14.88
CA ALA A 167 -2.01 7.94 -13.77
C ALA A 167 -1.61 8.52 -12.41
N MET A 168 -0.32 8.78 -12.19
CA MET A 168 0.16 9.37 -10.94
C MET A 168 -0.27 10.84 -10.78
N LYS A 169 -0.41 11.57 -11.89
CA LYS A 169 -0.99 12.91 -11.88
C LYS A 169 -2.48 12.90 -11.47
N LEU A 170 -3.25 11.93 -11.94
CA LEU A 170 -4.64 11.69 -11.50
C LEU A 170 -4.73 11.29 -10.02
N GLN A 171 -3.68 10.66 -9.49
CA GLN A 171 -3.52 10.41 -8.06
C GLN A 171 -3.07 11.64 -7.26
N GLU A 172 -2.93 12.82 -7.88
CA GLU A 172 -2.47 14.06 -7.25
C GLU A 172 -1.06 13.97 -6.66
N VAL A 173 -0.18 13.19 -7.29
CA VAL A 173 1.26 13.19 -6.95
C VAL A 173 1.90 14.52 -7.40
N ASP A 174 2.74 15.10 -6.54
CA ASP A 174 3.40 16.38 -6.81
C ASP A 174 4.30 16.29 -8.07
N GLU A 175 4.31 17.32 -8.93
CA GLU A 175 5.08 17.34 -10.19
C GLU A 175 6.59 17.12 -10.00
N GLU A 176 7.15 17.51 -8.85
CA GLU A 176 8.56 17.24 -8.50
C GLU A 176 8.84 15.74 -8.41
N ILE A 177 7.92 14.98 -7.80
CA ILE A 177 8.01 13.53 -7.64
C ILE A 177 7.84 12.82 -8.98
N LEU A 178 6.94 13.32 -9.83
CA LEU A 178 6.74 12.82 -11.18
C LEU A 178 8.00 13.01 -12.05
N ALA A 179 8.61 14.20 -11.98
CA ALA A 179 9.85 14.49 -12.69
C ALA A 179 11.00 13.59 -12.21
N GLU A 180 11.14 13.41 -10.90
CA GLU A 180 12.14 12.51 -10.32
C GLU A 180 11.94 11.06 -10.78
N MET A 181 10.71 10.53 -10.68
CA MET A 181 10.36 9.19 -11.14
C MET A 181 10.69 9.00 -12.64
N ALA A 182 10.47 10.02 -13.47
CA ALA A 182 10.84 9.99 -14.88
C ALA A 182 12.36 10.00 -15.14
N THR A 183 13.15 10.59 -14.24
CA THR A 183 14.62 10.60 -14.35
C THR A 183 15.28 9.31 -13.86
N GLN A 184 14.70 8.65 -12.86
CA GLN A 184 15.23 7.43 -12.25
C GLN A 184 14.80 6.15 -12.98
N SER A 185 13.71 6.20 -13.74
CA SER A 185 13.19 5.06 -14.52
C SER A 185 13.92 4.88 -15.85
N ASN A 186 13.81 3.69 -16.45
CA ASN A 186 14.33 3.51 -17.81
C ASN A 186 13.53 4.36 -18.80
N ALA A 187 14.19 4.78 -19.87
CA ALA A 187 13.59 5.63 -20.88
C ALA A 187 12.31 4.98 -21.46
N GLY A 188 11.15 5.57 -21.15
CA GLY A 188 9.85 5.14 -21.63
C GLY A 188 8.99 4.40 -20.61
N ASP A 189 9.52 3.95 -19.47
CA ASP A 189 8.72 3.18 -18.49
C ASP A 189 7.62 4.03 -17.83
N THR A 190 7.89 5.31 -17.55
CA THR A 190 6.89 6.26 -17.05
C THR A 190 5.87 6.68 -18.10
N LEU A 191 6.20 6.51 -19.37
CA LEU A 191 5.33 6.79 -20.52
C LEU A 191 4.58 5.54 -21.00
N ALA A 192 4.96 4.37 -20.49
CA ALA A 192 4.28 3.11 -20.77
C ALA A 192 2.88 3.14 -20.18
N ASP A 193 2.01 2.32 -20.77
CA ASP A 193 0.67 2.06 -20.27
C ASP A 193 0.74 1.59 -18.80
N VAL A 194 -0.13 2.16 -17.97
CA VAL A 194 -0.14 1.97 -16.51
C VAL A 194 -0.33 0.51 -16.10
N HIS A 195 -0.98 -0.32 -16.93
CA HIS A 195 -1.21 -1.74 -16.65
C HIS A 195 -0.05 -2.63 -17.08
N THR A 196 1.01 -2.07 -17.65
CA THR A 196 2.19 -2.84 -18.00
C THR A 196 2.94 -3.29 -16.74
N PRO A 197 3.53 -4.50 -16.74
CA PRO A 197 4.40 -4.93 -15.64
C PRO A 197 5.58 -3.97 -15.41
N ALA A 198 6.05 -3.31 -16.47
CA ALA A 198 7.10 -2.29 -16.40
C ALA A 198 6.65 -1.08 -15.57
N ALA A 199 5.47 -0.52 -15.83
CA ALA A 199 4.90 0.59 -15.07
C ALA A 199 4.71 0.22 -13.58
N LYS A 200 4.12 -0.95 -13.30
CA LYS A 200 3.97 -1.45 -11.91
C LYS A 200 5.33 -1.55 -11.22
N SER A 201 6.31 -2.21 -11.85
CA SER A 201 7.64 -2.37 -11.28
C SER A 201 8.36 -1.03 -11.04
N THR A 202 8.17 -0.07 -11.93
CA THR A 202 8.74 1.28 -11.80
C THR A 202 8.17 1.99 -10.58
N LEU A 203 6.84 1.97 -10.41
CA LEU A 203 6.18 2.57 -9.25
C LEU A 203 6.58 1.87 -7.94
N THR A 204 6.58 0.54 -7.91
CA THR A 204 6.99 -0.24 -6.73
C THR A 204 8.44 0.03 -6.33
N ASN A 205 9.36 0.10 -7.31
CA ASN A 205 10.77 0.42 -7.05
C ASN A 205 10.92 1.84 -6.49
N TYR A 206 10.24 2.83 -7.08
CA TYR A 206 10.24 4.20 -6.57
C TYR A 206 9.75 4.27 -5.12
N LEU A 207 8.64 3.58 -4.80
CA LEU A 207 8.12 3.51 -3.43
C LEU A 207 9.12 2.85 -2.46
N ASN A 208 9.80 1.78 -2.86
CA ASN A 208 10.80 1.11 -2.03
C ASN A 208 12.02 2.01 -1.73
N GLU A 209 12.40 2.89 -2.65
CA GLU A 209 13.54 3.79 -2.48
C GLU A 209 13.18 5.03 -1.64
N HIS A 210 11.97 5.57 -1.81
CA HIS A 210 11.61 6.88 -1.24
C HIS A 210 10.62 6.83 -0.06
N VAL A 211 9.94 5.71 0.16
CA VAL A 211 8.96 5.53 1.25
C VAL A 211 9.41 4.40 2.16
N LYS A 212 9.48 4.67 3.47
CA LYS A 212 9.78 3.63 4.46
C LYS A 212 8.51 2.89 4.86
N PHE A 213 8.53 1.58 4.76
CA PHE A 213 7.43 0.71 5.19
C PHE A 213 7.82 -0.07 6.45
N SER A 214 6.82 -0.39 7.27
CA SER A 214 6.96 -1.21 8.48
C SER A 214 5.92 -2.33 8.45
N ASP A 215 6.27 -3.52 8.94
CA ASP A 215 5.33 -4.64 9.12
C ASP A 215 4.31 -4.43 10.26
N GLY A 216 3.87 -3.19 10.49
CA GLY A 216 3.00 -2.81 11.61
C GLY A 216 3.68 -2.84 12.98
N ILE A 217 2.90 -3.21 14.00
CA ILE A 217 3.37 -3.45 15.37
C ILE A 217 4.00 -4.85 15.42
N LYS A 218 5.23 -4.92 15.94
CA LYS A 218 5.95 -6.20 16.15
C LYS A 218 6.00 -6.51 17.64
N LEU A 219 5.55 -7.71 18.01
CA LEU A 219 5.66 -8.19 19.38
C LEU A 219 7.12 -8.40 19.77
N ASN A 220 7.43 -8.14 21.04
CA ASN A 220 8.76 -8.39 21.57
C ASN A 220 8.94 -9.89 21.84
N ARG A 221 10.17 -10.41 21.72
CA ARG A 221 10.48 -11.79 22.14
C ARG A 221 10.31 -11.99 23.64
N HIS A 222 10.58 -10.95 24.42
CA HIS A 222 10.43 -10.92 25.86
C HIS A 222 9.87 -9.55 26.29
N GLY A 223 8.90 -9.58 27.22
CA GLY A 223 8.24 -8.40 27.74
C GLY A 223 7.15 -7.84 26.83
N VAL A 224 6.42 -6.86 27.36
CA VAL A 224 5.26 -6.25 26.70
C VAL A 224 5.68 -5.29 25.58
N ARG A 225 4.99 -5.34 24.43
CA ARG A 225 5.01 -4.28 23.41
C ARG A 225 3.96 -3.24 23.76
N ILE A 226 4.28 -1.95 23.65
CA ILE A 226 3.33 -0.87 23.94
C ILE A 226 3.23 0.02 22.71
N ALA A 227 2.01 0.25 22.22
CA ALA A 227 1.78 1.15 21.09
C ALA A 227 0.64 2.12 21.40
N ALA A 228 0.79 3.38 20.98
CA ALA A 228 -0.20 4.43 21.14
C ALA A 228 -0.60 5.01 19.79
N LEU A 229 -1.90 5.22 19.59
CA LEU A 229 -2.43 5.89 18.40
C LEU A 229 -2.75 7.34 18.73
N LEU A 230 -2.19 8.27 17.96
CA LEU A 230 -2.31 9.72 18.16
C LEU A 230 -2.63 10.43 16.85
N GLY A 231 -3.20 11.64 16.91
CA GLY A 231 -3.62 12.38 15.74
C GLY A 231 -4.78 13.32 16.01
N THR A 232 -5.35 13.92 14.96
CA THR A 232 -6.45 14.88 15.09
C THR A 232 -7.78 14.19 15.42
N THR A 233 -8.83 14.98 15.64
CA THR A 233 -10.19 14.48 15.92
C THR A 233 -10.80 13.85 14.68
N GLY A 234 -11.50 12.71 14.82
CA GLY A 234 -12.26 12.10 13.72
C GLY A 234 -11.46 11.31 12.68
N VAL A 235 -10.13 11.22 12.81
CA VAL A 235 -9.27 10.48 11.86
C VAL A 235 -9.33 8.95 12.02
N GLY A 236 -10.13 8.41 12.95
CA GLY A 236 -10.31 6.96 13.10
C GLY A 236 -9.35 6.25 14.06
N LYS A 237 -8.76 6.95 15.06
CA LYS A 237 -7.82 6.36 16.05
C LYS A 237 -8.42 5.16 16.80
N THR A 238 -9.55 5.34 17.48
CA THR A 238 -10.22 4.29 18.27
C THR A 238 -10.61 3.09 17.41
N THR A 239 -11.18 3.32 16.22
CA THR A 239 -11.55 2.24 15.29
C THR A 239 -10.32 1.49 14.78
N THR A 240 -9.25 2.21 14.44
CA THR A 240 -7.98 1.59 14.00
C THR A 240 -7.37 0.76 15.13
N LEU A 241 -7.40 1.27 16.37
CA LEU A 241 -6.92 0.55 17.56
C LEU A 241 -7.70 -0.75 17.77
N ALA A 242 -9.03 -0.70 17.64
CA ALA A 242 -9.88 -1.88 17.73
C ALA A 242 -9.58 -2.92 16.64
N LYS A 243 -9.36 -2.50 15.38
CA LYS A 243 -8.96 -3.42 14.30
C LYS A 243 -7.63 -4.10 14.57
N ILE A 244 -6.64 -3.32 15.04
CA ILE A 244 -5.33 -3.85 15.42
C ILE A 244 -5.48 -4.85 16.57
N ALA A 245 -6.20 -4.49 17.64
CA ALA A 245 -6.43 -5.36 18.79
C ALA A 245 -7.08 -6.68 18.35
N ALA A 246 -8.16 -6.60 17.57
CA ALA A 246 -8.88 -7.76 17.08
C ALA A 246 -8.00 -8.66 16.19
N LYS A 247 -7.17 -8.12 15.29
CA LYS A 247 -6.22 -8.95 14.52
C LYS A 247 -5.21 -9.69 15.40
N PHE A 248 -4.66 -9.04 16.43
CA PHE A 248 -3.74 -9.70 17.35
C PHE A 248 -4.42 -10.80 18.17
N VAL A 249 -5.66 -10.58 18.62
CA VAL A 249 -6.41 -11.56 19.42
C VAL A 249 -6.87 -12.73 18.54
N LEU A 250 -7.51 -12.46 17.41
CA LEU A 250 -8.17 -13.46 16.59
C LEU A 250 -7.19 -14.26 15.73
N GLU A 251 -6.20 -13.60 15.12
CA GLU A 251 -5.27 -14.25 14.19
C GLU A 251 -4.02 -14.77 14.92
N GLN A 252 -3.50 -14.02 15.89
CA GLN A 252 -2.22 -14.33 16.56
C GLN A 252 -2.39 -14.88 17.98
N ARG A 253 -3.63 -14.94 18.51
CA ARG A 253 -3.94 -15.38 19.88
C ARG A 253 -3.09 -14.68 20.95
N THR A 254 -2.77 -13.41 20.69
CA THR A 254 -1.92 -12.58 21.55
C THR A 254 -2.71 -12.10 22.76
N SER A 255 -2.06 -12.08 23.92
CA SER A 255 -2.61 -11.45 25.12
C SER A 255 -2.50 -9.93 25.02
N VAL A 256 -3.64 -9.25 24.91
CA VAL A 256 -3.73 -7.80 24.71
C VAL A 256 -4.35 -7.11 25.94
N ALA A 257 -3.91 -5.90 26.26
CA ALA A 257 -4.65 -4.97 27.12
C ALA A 257 -4.88 -3.63 26.40
N LEU A 258 -6.02 -3.02 26.67
CA LEU A 258 -6.40 -1.73 26.12
C LEU A 258 -6.32 -0.67 27.22
N ILE A 259 -5.83 0.52 26.87
CA ILE A 259 -5.83 1.70 27.74
C ILE A 259 -6.43 2.85 26.93
N THR A 260 -7.37 3.59 27.51
CA THR A 260 -7.88 4.82 26.89
C THR A 260 -7.56 6.04 27.74
N ALA A 261 -7.02 7.06 27.06
CA ALA A 261 -6.88 8.41 27.56
C ALA A 261 -7.83 9.39 26.83
N ASP A 262 -8.76 8.91 25.99
CA ASP A 262 -9.80 9.75 25.36
C ASP A 262 -10.99 9.96 26.31
N THR A 263 -10.73 10.67 27.41
CA THR A 263 -11.74 10.94 28.45
C THR A 263 -12.58 12.20 28.18
N TYR A 264 -12.23 12.97 27.14
CA TYR A 264 -12.99 14.16 26.74
C TYR A 264 -14.28 13.80 25.99
N ARG A 265 -14.29 12.66 25.29
CA ARG A 265 -15.45 12.18 24.54
C ARG A 265 -16.05 11.00 25.29
N ILE A 266 -17.14 11.25 26.02
CA ILE A 266 -17.87 10.20 26.78
C ILE A 266 -18.12 8.95 25.91
N SER A 267 -18.56 9.15 24.66
CA SER A 267 -18.85 8.05 23.73
C SER A 267 -17.61 7.30 23.24
N ALA A 268 -16.40 7.87 23.31
CA ALA A 268 -15.18 7.17 22.89
C ALA A 268 -14.82 6.05 23.88
N VAL A 269 -14.99 6.29 25.17
CA VAL A 269 -14.79 5.27 26.22
C VAL A 269 -15.80 4.13 26.06
N GLU A 270 -17.08 4.44 25.88
CA GLU A 270 -18.13 3.43 25.68
C GLU A 270 -17.90 2.60 24.40
N GLN A 271 -17.48 3.26 23.32
CA GLN A 271 -17.15 2.60 22.06
C GLN A 271 -15.98 1.62 22.24
N LEU A 272 -14.88 2.05 22.86
CA LEU A 272 -13.73 1.16 23.06
C LEU A 272 -14.06 0.04 24.07
N LYS A 273 -14.86 0.34 25.10
CA LYS A 273 -15.36 -0.67 26.05
C LYS A 273 -16.16 -1.76 25.36
N THR A 274 -17.02 -1.39 24.42
CA THR A 274 -17.80 -2.38 23.64
C THR A 274 -16.87 -3.34 22.89
N TYR A 275 -15.82 -2.83 22.24
CA TYR A 275 -14.82 -3.70 21.59
C TYR A 275 -14.04 -4.55 22.60
N ALA A 276 -13.67 -3.98 23.75
CA ALA A 276 -12.97 -4.71 24.81
C ALA A 276 -13.81 -5.87 25.34
N ASP A 277 -15.10 -5.63 25.60
CA ASP A 277 -16.05 -6.63 26.11
C ASP A 277 -16.26 -7.76 25.07
N ILE A 278 -16.41 -7.42 23.78
CA ILE A 278 -16.53 -8.41 22.69
C ILE A 278 -15.28 -9.29 22.55
N LEU A 279 -14.10 -8.71 22.73
CA LEU A 279 -12.82 -9.40 22.60
C LEU A 279 -12.29 -9.97 23.92
N GLU A 280 -13.05 -9.83 25.02
CA GLU A 280 -12.69 -10.22 26.38
C GLU A 280 -11.32 -9.64 26.84
N LEU A 281 -11.06 -8.38 26.49
CA LEU A 281 -9.81 -7.68 26.81
C LEU A 281 -9.94 -6.81 28.07
N PRO A 282 -8.92 -6.76 28.94
CA PRO A 282 -8.88 -5.75 29.99
C PRO A 282 -8.78 -4.36 29.38
N LEU A 283 -9.61 -3.44 29.87
CA LEU A 283 -9.61 -2.02 29.52
C LEU A 283 -9.39 -1.16 30.75
N GLU A 284 -8.39 -0.28 30.70
CA GLU A 284 -8.17 0.75 31.71
C GLU A 284 -8.44 2.16 31.16
N ILE A 285 -9.02 3.01 32.00
CA ILE A 285 -9.27 4.42 31.70
C ILE A 285 -8.30 5.25 32.53
N VAL A 286 -7.55 6.14 31.87
CA VAL A 286 -6.53 6.97 32.50
C VAL A 286 -6.74 8.45 32.19
N TYR A 287 -6.51 9.31 33.16
CA TYR A 287 -6.71 10.75 33.06
C TYR A 287 -5.41 11.55 33.07
N ASN A 288 -4.32 10.96 33.55
CA ASN A 288 -3.06 11.65 33.74
C ASN A 288 -1.83 10.74 33.52
N PRO A 289 -0.63 11.32 33.40
CA PRO A 289 0.61 10.57 33.17
C PRO A 289 0.88 9.49 34.24
N ALA A 290 0.61 9.76 35.51
CA ALA A 290 0.88 8.81 36.59
C ALA A 290 -0.04 7.57 36.51
N GLU A 291 -1.31 7.77 36.18
CA GLU A 291 -2.26 6.69 35.94
C GLU A 291 -1.89 5.84 34.73
N LEU A 292 -1.46 6.47 33.63
CA LEU A 292 -0.98 5.73 32.44
C LEU A 292 0.22 4.85 32.78
N MET A 293 1.20 5.37 33.52
CA MET A 293 2.35 4.57 33.96
C MET A 293 1.90 3.40 34.86
N GLY A 294 0.97 3.65 35.79
CA GLY A 294 0.41 2.61 36.65
C GLY A 294 -0.32 1.52 35.88
N ALA A 295 -1.11 1.88 34.86
CA ALA A 295 -1.82 0.95 34.01
C ALA A 295 -0.86 0.08 33.17
N ILE A 296 0.20 0.69 32.63
CA ILE A 296 1.25 -0.04 31.91
C ILE A 296 1.93 -1.07 32.81
N GLU A 297 2.25 -0.71 34.07
CA GLU A 297 2.88 -1.66 35.02
C GLU A 297 1.94 -2.79 35.44
N ARG A 298 0.63 -2.52 35.60
CA ARG A 298 -0.37 -3.56 35.91
C ARG A 298 -0.53 -4.59 34.78
N HIS A 299 -0.37 -4.16 33.53
CA HIS A 299 -0.54 -5.01 32.34
C HIS A 299 0.78 -5.47 31.70
N ARG A 300 1.90 -5.38 32.44
CA ARG A 300 3.21 -5.85 31.95
C ARG A 300 3.29 -7.36 31.71
N ASP A 301 2.32 -8.12 32.22
CA ASP A 301 2.15 -9.55 31.98
C ASP A 301 1.61 -9.87 30.58
N LYS A 302 1.07 -8.86 29.88
CA LYS A 302 0.57 -8.99 28.51
C LYS A 302 1.69 -8.93 27.48
N GLU A 303 1.41 -9.44 26.30
CA GLU A 303 2.31 -9.33 25.15
C GLU A 303 2.16 -7.99 24.43
N LEU A 304 0.97 -7.40 24.46
CA LEU A 304 0.67 -6.13 23.80
C LEU A 304 -0.23 -5.24 24.65
N ILE A 305 0.14 -3.96 24.79
CA ILE A 305 -0.70 -2.88 25.32
C ILE A 305 -0.97 -1.89 24.20
N LEU A 306 -2.25 -1.59 23.96
CA LEU A 306 -2.68 -0.58 22.98
C LEU A 306 -3.31 0.61 23.71
N ILE A 307 -2.83 1.80 23.40
CA ILE A 307 -3.24 3.06 24.04
C ILE A 307 -4.02 3.92 23.03
N ASP A 308 -5.30 4.16 23.30
CA ASP A 308 -6.13 5.13 22.59
C ASP A 308 -5.98 6.51 23.22
N THR A 309 -5.85 7.55 22.40
CA THR A 309 -5.65 8.93 22.87
C THR A 309 -6.70 9.88 22.33
N ALA A 310 -6.98 10.94 23.10
CA ALA A 310 -7.86 12.00 22.64
C ALA A 310 -7.34 12.64 21.34
N GLY A 311 -8.25 12.95 20.41
CA GLY A 311 -7.90 13.72 19.22
C GLY A 311 -7.48 15.15 19.58
N ARG A 312 -6.30 15.58 19.12
CA ARG A 312 -5.79 16.95 19.38
C ARG A 312 -5.65 17.74 18.08
N SER A 313 -6.04 19.01 18.10
CA SER A 313 -5.85 19.89 16.95
C SER A 313 -4.36 20.27 16.80
N GLN A 314 -3.87 20.26 15.56
CA GLN A 314 -2.54 20.77 15.20
C GLN A 314 -2.34 22.27 15.52
N HIS A 315 -3.43 23.00 15.75
CA HIS A 315 -3.40 24.42 16.13
C HIS A 315 -3.35 24.64 17.65
N ASN A 316 -3.59 23.60 18.45
CA ASN A 316 -3.61 23.70 19.90
C ASN A 316 -2.28 23.19 20.50
N ASP A 317 -1.28 24.07 20.57
CA ASP A 317 0.04 23.74 21.11
C ASP A 317 0.00 23.32 22.59
N TYR A 318 -1.01 23.75 23.36
CA TYR A 318 -1.18 23.33 24.76
C TYR A 318 -1.59 21.85 24.85
N GLN A 319 -2.61 21.44 24.08
CA GLN A 319 -3.05 20.05 24.05
C GLN A 319 -2.01 19.09 23.47
N LEU A 320 -1.18 19.56 22.53
CA LEU A 320 -0.06 18.77 22.02
C LEU A 320 1.02 18.54 23.09
N ARG A 321 1.28 19.54 23.95
CA ARG A 321 2.18 19.36 25.11
C ARG A 321 1.61 18.40 26.15
N GLU A 322 0.32 18.49 26.46
CA GLU A 322 -0.33 17.52 27.36
C GLU A 322 -0.22 16.09 26.82
N LEU A 323 -0.39 15.91 25.50
CA LEU A 323 -0.21 14.61 24.85
C LEU A 323 1.25 14.14 24.88
N GLU A 324 2.20 15.04 24.68
CA GLU A 324 3.63 14.76 24.82
C GLU A 324 3.95 14.30 26.25
N ASP A 325 3.51 15.04 27.27
CA ASP A 325 3.74 14.72 28.68
C ASP A 325 3.09 13.37 29.08
N LEU A 326 1.88 13.10 28.57
CA LEU A 326 1.19 11.82 28.77
C LEU A 326 2.03 10.66 28.23
N LEU A 327 2.52 10.75 26.99
CA LEU A 327 3.25 9.65 26.35
C LEU A 327 4.72 9.58 26.75
N ARG A 328 5.29 10.62 27.36
CA ARG A 328 6.70 10.65 27.82
C ARG A 328 6.94 9.79 29.06
N VAL A 329 5.89 9.34 29.74
CA VAL A 329 5.99 8.51 30.96
C VAL A 329 6.73 7.20 30.74
N ASN A 330 6.67 6.65 29.52
CA ASN A 330 7.37 5.43 29.18
C ASN A 330 8.00 5.55 27.77
N PRO A 331 9.34 5.59 27.66
CA PRO A 331 10.02 5.74 26.38
C PRO A 331 9.88 4.52 25.45
N ARG A 332 9.31 3.40 25.92
CA ARG A 332 9.05 2.20 25.10
C ARG A 332 7.71 2.25 24.35
N ILE A 333 6.90 3.30 24.55
CA ILE A 333 5.66 3.49 23.81
C ILE A 333 6.01 3.82 22.36
N GLU A 334 5.69 2.89 21.44
CA GLU A 334 5.72 3.14 20.00
C GLU A 334 4.52 4.02 19.61
N LYS A 335 4.78 5.11 18.90
CA LYS A 335 3.78 6.14 18.62
C LYS A 335 3.40 6.12 17.14
N HIS A 336 2.12 5.88 16.88
CA HIS A 336 1.55 5.86 15.54
C HIS A 336 0.71 7.12 15.31
N LEU A 337 1.19 8.02 14.45
CA LEU A 337 0.43 9.18 14.00
C LEU A 337 -0.58 8.76 12.94
N VAL A 338 -1.86 8.92 13.24
CA VAL A 338 -2.98 8.59 12.37
C VAL A 338 -3.38 9.83 11.56
N ILE A 339 -3.42 9.69 10.24
CA ILE A 339 -3.79 10.73 9.29
C ILE A 339 -4.90 10.21 8.40
N SER A 340 -5.99 10.97 8.25
CA SER A 340 -7.05 10.64 7.30
C SER A 340 -6.60 10.94 5.87
N ALA A 341 -6.81 10.00 4.95
CA ALA A 341 -6.56 10.17 3.52
C ALA A 341 -7.50 11.21 2.86
N THR A 342 -8.55 11.65 3.57
CA THR A 342 -9.44 12.74 3.13
C THR A 342 -8.98 14.12 3.57
N THR A 343 -7.85 14.21 4.31
CA THR A 343 -7.31 15.48 4.78
C THR A 343 -6.60 16.20 3.63
N LYS A 344 -6.85 17.50 3.46
CA LYS A 344 -6.11 18.32 2.49
C LYS A 344 -4.60 18.16 2.69
N LEU A 345 -3.86 17.99 1.60
CA LEU A 345 -2.42 17.76 1.64
C LEU A 345 -1.66 18.85 2.43
N THR A 346 -2.07 20.12 2.33
CA THR A 346 -1.50 21.23 3.11
C THR A 346 -1.69 21.06 4.62
N ASP A 347 -2.88 20.61 5.03
CA ASP A 347 -3.24 20.42 6.43
C ASP A 347 -2.56 19.17 6.99
N ALA A 348 -2.46 18.10 6.19
CA ALA A 348 -1.71 16.89 6.54
C ALA A 348 -0.21 17.17 6.75
N ARG A 349 0.42 17.98 5.88
CA ARG A 349 1.79 18.47 6.09
C ARG A 349 1.91 19.24 7.41
N GLN A 350 0.95 20.12 7.71
CA GLN A 350 0.94 20.87 8.97
C GLN A 350 0.78 19.95 10.18
N ILE A 351 -0.09 18.94 10.10
CA ILE A 351 -0.28 17.92 11.14
C ILE A 351 1.05 17.22 11.42
N ILE A 352 1.72 16.65 10.40
CA ILE A 352 3.02 15.98 10.58
C ILE A 352 4.03 16.91 11.26
N ASN A 353 4.15 18.15 10.78
CA ASN A 353 5.10 19.12 11.32
C ASN A 353 4.80 19.50 12.79
N LYS A 354 3.53 19.67 13.16
CA LYS A 354 3.13 20.03 14.53
C LYS A 354 3.22 18.84 15.48
N PHE A 355 2.83 17.65 15.04
CA PHE A 355 2.91 16.43 15.82
C PHE A 355 4.33 15.89 15.97
N ALA A 356 5.30 16.36 15.19
CA ALA A 356 6.73 16.05 15.37
C ALA A 356 7.22 16.32 16.81
N LYS A 357 6.60 17.27 17.55
CA LYS A 357 6.87 17.52 18.98
C LYS A 357 6.62 16.29 19.86
N VAL A 358 5.62 15.49 19.52
CA VAL A 358 5.26 14.25 20.23
C VAL A 358 6.17 13.08 19.82
N SER A 359 7.03 13.29 18.81
CA SER A 359 7.99 12.32 18.26
C SER A 359 7.33 11.01 17.82
N PRO A 360 6.40 11.03 16.84
CA PRO A 360 5.81 9.81 16.31
C PRO A 360 6.85 8.96 15.58
N ASP A 361 6.81 7.65 15.81
CA ASP A 361 7.70 6.67 15.17
C ASP A 361 7.17 6.26 13.79
N LYS A 362 5.84 6.12 13.69
CA LYS A 362 5.15 5.53 12.54
C LYS A 362 3.95 6.35 12.13
N ILE A 363 3.53 6.18 10.88
CA ILE A 363 2.31 6.79 10.35
C ILE A 363 1.31 5.68 9.97
N VAL A 364 0.02 5.99 10.15
CA VAL A 364 -1.11 5.19 9.68
C VAL A 364 -1.99 6.10 8.82
N PHE A 365 -2.32 5.65 7.61
CA PHE A 365 -3.34 6.33 6.80
C PHE A 365 -4.69 5.64 6.96
N THR A 366 -5.73 6.43 7.21
CA THR A 366 -7.08 5.92 7.36
C THR A 366 -8.00 6.42 6.26
N LYS A 367 -9.17 5.79 6.12
CA LYS A 367 -10.24 6.25 5.23
C LYS A 367 -9.85 6.33 3.75
N ILE A 368 -9.05 5.38 3.26
CA ILE A 368 -8.68 5.38 1.83
C ILE A 368 -9.87 5.04 0.92
N ASP A 369 -10.92 4.46 1.49
CA ASP A 369 -12.23 4.20 0.87
C ASP A 369 -13.07 5.47 0.68
N GLU A 370 -12.77 6.54 1.43
CA GLU A 370 -13.47 7.83 1.35
C GLU A 370 -12.78 8.85 0.42
N THR A 371 -11.70 8.46 -0.29
CA THR A 371 -10.96 9.34 -1.21
C THR A 371 -10.82 8.74 -2.62
N GLY A 372 -10.75 9.62 -3.63
CA GLY A 372 -10.51 9.25 -5.03
C GLY A 372 -9.03 9.18 -5.42
N SER A 373 -8.14 9.73 -4.60
CA SER A 373 -6.70 9.82 -4.86
C SER A 373 -5.88 9.48 -3.61
N LEU A 374 -4.73 8.81 -3.81
CA LEU A 374 -3.83 8.37 -2.74
C LEU A 374 -2.41 8.93 -2.89
N GLY A 375 -2.14 9.78 -3.89
CA GLY A 375 -0.83 10.39 -4.08
C GLY A 375 -0.35 11.23 -2.89
N MET A 376 -1.27 11.68 -2.02
CA MET A 376 -0.91 12.34 -0.76
C MET A 376 0.02 11.50 0.11
N ILE A 377 -0.09 10.17 0.07
CA ILE A 377 0.76 9.27 0.87
C ILE A 377 2.22 9.42 0.41
N ILE A 378 2.45 9.42 -0.91
CA ILE A 378 3.77 9.62 -1.51
C ILE A 378 4.28 11.04 -1.21
N ASN A 379 3.45 12.05 -1.45
CA ASN A 379 3.80 13.46 -1.25
C ASN A 379 4.19 13.78 0.20
N LEU A 380 3.62 13.07 1.18
CA LEU A 380 3.90 13.28 2.60
C LEU A 380 5.09 12.47 3.11
N LEU A 381 5.31 11.26 2.57
CA LEU A 381 6.30 10.33 3.10
C LEU A 381 7.64 10.32 2.35
N ARG A 382 7.68 10.86 1.13
CA ARG A 382 8.92 10.98 0.34
C ARG A 382 10.06 11.55 1.19
N ASP A 383 11.13 10.77 1.30
CA ASP A 383 12.37 11.10 2.02
C ASP A 383 12.16 11.53 3.48
N LYS A 384 11.03 11.14 4.09
CA LYS A 384 10.75 11.38 5.50
C LYS A 384 11.25 10.21 6.36
N PRO A 385 11.58 10.47 7.63
CA PRO A 385 12.05 9.43 8.53
C PRO A 385 10.94 8.48 9.02
N TYR A 386 9.67 8.80 8.75
CA TYR A 386 8.52 8.05 9.26
C TYR A 386 8.27 6.77 8.47
N GLU A 387 7.98 5.68 9.17
CA GLU A 387 7.59 4.42 8.56
C GLU A 387 6.06 4.32 8.43
N LEU A 388 5.58 4.00 7.24
CA LEU A 388 4.17 3.68 7.02
C LEU A 388 3.88 2.28 7.55
N SER A 389 2.99 2.20 8.54
CA SER A 389 2.75 0.98 9.31
C SER A 389 1.46 0.26 8.94
N TYR A 390 0.38 1.00 8.76
CA TYR A 390 -0.93 0.47 8.40
C TYR A 390 -1.68 1.41 7.47
N ILE A 391 -2.59 0.83 6.70
CA ILE A 391 -3.61 1.54 5.93
C ILE A 391 -4.97 0.93 6.27
N THR A 392 -5.99 1.75 6.54
CA THR A 392 -7.37 1.25 6.72
C THR A 392 -8.20 1.48 5.47
N THR A 393 -8.94 0.46 5.06
CA THR A 393 -9.61 0.38 3.76
C THR A 393 -11.14 0.41 3.84
N GLY A 394 -11.71 0.76 5.00
CA GLY A 394 -13.14 0.68 5.26
C GLY A 394 -13.49 0.78 6.74
N GLN A 395 -14.73 0.47 7.11
CA GLN A 395 -15.25 0.60 8.48
C GLN A 395 -15.29 -0.71 9.27
N SER A 396 -15.22 -1.86 8.59
CA SER A 396 -15.41 -3.19 9.19
C SER A 396 -14.26 -3.53 10.13
N VAL A 397 -14.60 -4.05 11.31
CA VAL A 397 -13.65 -4.54 12.32
C VAL A 397 -13.80 -6.06 12.39
N PRO A 398 -12.72 -6.85 12.21
CA PRO A 398 -11.30 -6.45 12.11
C PRO A 398 -10.77 -6.23 10.68
N ASP A 399 -11.57 -6.49 9.66
CA ASP A 399 -11.04 -6.82 8.32
C ASP A 399 -10.42 -5.65 7.56
N ASP A 400 -10.99 -4.45 7.69
CA ASP A 400 -10.63 -3.29 6.85
C ASP A 400 -9.36 -2.56 7.34
N ILE A 401 -8.28 -3.31 7.58
CA ILE A 401 -6.94 -2.81 7.88
C ILE A 401 -5.86 -3.73 7.33
N GLU A 402 -4.84 -3.14 6.73
CA GLU A 402 -3.73 -3.87 6.15
C GLU A 402 -2.39 -3.29 6.60
N ARG A 403 -1.37 -4.16 6.68
CA ARG A 403 0.02 -3.72 6.92
C ARG A 403 0.53 -3.13 5.63
N ALA A 404 1.11 -1.93 5.72
CA ALA A 404 1.56 -1.24 4.53
C ALA A 404 2.85 -1.85 3.99
N ASN A 405 2.88 -2.08 2.69
CA ASN A 405 4.08 -2.43 1.93
C ASN A 405 3.99 -1.78 0.53
N SER A 406 5.11 -1.75 -0.17
CA SER A 406 5.21 -1.09 -1.49
C SER A 406 4.31 -1.74 -2.53
N ASP A 407 4.26 -3.07 -2.62
CA ASP A 407 3.39 -3.78 -3.56
C ASP A 407 1.91 -3.43 -3.34
N MET A 408 1.48 -3.46 -2.08
CA MET A 408 0.11 -3.13 -1.68
C MET A 408 -0.26 -1.68 -1.98
N LEU A 409 0.63 -0.73 -1.68
CA LEU A 409 0.39 0.68 -2.00
C LEU A 409 0.38 0.93 -3.53
N THR A 410 1.26 0.26 -4.28
CA THR A 410 1.25 0.27 -5.74
C THR A 410 -0.10 -0.20 -6.26
N ASP A 411 -0.57 -1.37 -5.83
CA ASP A 411 -1.85 -1.93 -6.29
C ASP A 411 -3.04 -1.03 -5.95
N LEU A 412 -3.03 -0.38 -4.78
CA LEU A 412 -4.06 0.59 -4.42
C LEU A 412 -4.05 1.85 -5.30
N LEU A 413 -2.86 2.41 -5.59
CA LEU A 413 -2.71 3.57 -6.45
C LEU A 413 -3.21 3.28 -7.88
N LEU A 414 -2.85 2.11 -8.41
CA LEU A 414 -3.30 1.70 -9.75
C LEU A 414 -4.79 1.40 -9.78
N LYS A 415 -5.33 0.69 -8.77
CA LYS A 415 -6.77 0.43 -8.67
C LYS A 415 -7.60 1.73 -8.63
N LYS A 416 -7.13 2.74 -7.92
CA LYS A 416 -7.82 4.04 -7.82
C LYS A 416 -7.83 4.81 -9.15
N VAL A 417 -6.88 4.55 -10.03
CA VAL A 417 -6.86 5.10 -11.39
C VAL A 417 -7.95 4.44 -12.23
N ASP A 418 -8.15 3.14 -12.08
CA ASP A 418 -9.18 2.39 -12.83
C ASP A 418 -10.62 2.74 -12.39
N GLU A 419 -10.77 3.26 -11.17
CA GLU A 419 -12.04 3.73 -10.60
C GLU A 419 -12.47 5.12 -11.13
N GLN A 420 -11.55 5.89 -11.72
CA GLN A 420 -11.79 7.23 -12.28
C GLN A 420 -12.15 7.17 -13.76
#